data_AF-M0AEF5-F1
#
_entry.id   AF-M0AEF5-F1
#
_cell.length_a   1.000
_cell.length_b   1.000
_cell.length_c   1.000
_cell.angle_alpha   90.00
_cell.angle_beta   90.00
_cell.angle_gamma   90.00
#
_symmetry.space_group_name_H-M   'P 1'
#
loop_
_entity.id
_entity.type
_entity.pdbx_description
1 polymer ?
#
loop_
_entity_poly.entity_id
_entity_poly.type
_entity_poly.pdbx_seq_one_letter_code
_entity_poly.pdbx_strand_id
1 'polypeptide(L)'
;MRTYVSTIGHYSPRVMRPILDNGLDADDVIVLLRPRGDTSDRAKSAIQDVNQTVNELGPGADIVVEEVSYEAFEAAVLECVDVLEAAEGTVVLNFDGGPREIFLPLTVAAIARPNVVDLALQFRDIDEKIEEIGLPNLMGRPSDATLDTLQYLVSIDESTTLPGISEETGKSRSTVGRHLDALESDGAVETWMEGKTRHVAPTLAGRLHT
;
A
#
# COMPACT_ATOMS: atom_id res chain seq x y z
N MET A 1 2.61 -2.27 18.49
CA MET A 1 2.99 -3.25 17.45
C MET A 1 2.57 -2.82 16.05
N ARG A 2 3.58 -2.64 15.22
CA ARG A 2 3.56 -2.50 13.77
C ARG A 2 4.40 -3.62 13.17
N THR A 3 4.06 -4.05 11.97
CA THR A 3 4.90 -4.94 11.16
C THR A 3 5.39 -4.20 9.93
N TYR A 4 6.69 -3.96 9.86
CA TYR A 4 7.36 -3.36 8.70
C TYR A 4 7.75 -4.45 7.72
N VAL A 5 7.16 -4.48 6.53
CA VAL A 5 7.50 -5.44 5.47
C VAL A 5 8.28 -4.71 4.39
N SER A 6 9.52 -5.11 4.14
CA SER A 6 10.38 -4.50 3.12
C SER A 6 11.15 -5.55 2.34
N THR A 7 11.33 -5.36 1.05
CA THR A 7 12.41 -6.06 0.34
C THR A 7 13.77 -5.53 0.79
N ILE A 8 14.77 -6.40 0.91
CA ILE A 8 16.14 -5.98 1.22
C ILE A 8 17.09 -6.32 0.06
N GLY A 9 17.86 -5.30 -0.35
CA GLY A 9 18.92 -5.43 -1.35
C GLY A 9 20.28 -5.25 -0.72
N HIS A 10 21.13 -4.44 -1.36
CA HIS A 10 22.49 -4.17 -0.88
C HIS A 10 22.63 -2.86 -0.10
N TYR A 11 21.53 -2.16 0.19
CA TYR A 11 21.56 -0.82 0.77
C TYR A 11 20.49 -0.68 1.86
N SER A 12 20.93 -0.81 3.12
CA SER A 12 20.09 -0.78 4.32
C SER A 12 19.30 0.51 4.56
N PRO A 13 19.74 1.72 4.16
CA PRO A 13 18.96 2.94 4.39
C PRO A 13 17.59 2.96 3.71
N ARG A 14 17.39 2.16 2.67
CA ARG A 14 16.07 1.95 2.01
C ARG A 14 15.04 1.34 2.95
N VAL A 15 15.49 0.51 3.87
CA VAL A 15 14.63 -0.11 4.88
C VAL A 15 14.55 0.77 6.12
N MET A 16 15.69 1.34 6.54
CA MET A 16 15.75 2.07 7.80
C MET A 16 15.06 3.43 7.78
N ARG A 17 15.15 4.21 6.69
CA ARG A 17 14.55 5.55 6.65
C ARG A 17 13.02 5.50 6.87
N PRO A 18 12.25 4.62 6.19
CA PRO A 18 10.81 4.47 6.46
C PRO A 18 10.48 4.08 7.89
N ILE A 19 11.27 3.19 8.50
CA ILE A 19 11.09 2.79 9.91
C ILE A 19 11.33 3.97 10.85
N LEU A 20 12.42 4.72 10.63
CA LEU A 20 12.77 5.88 11.46
C LEU A 20 11.73 7.00 11.36
N ASP A 21 11.20 7.24 10.16
CA ASP A 21 10.20 8.29 9.91
C ASP A 21 8.83 7.95 10.52
N ASN A 22 8.50 6.66 10.65
CA ASN A 22 7.23 6.18 11.22
C ASN A 22 7.34 5.75 12.70
N GLY A 23 8.56 5.71 13.25
CA GLY A 23 8.85 5.30 14.62
C GLY A 23 9.01 3.80 14.79
N LEU A 24 9.73 3.39 15.82
CA LEU A 24 9.98 1.97 16.13
C LEU A 24 9.74 1.73 17.61
N ASP A 25 8.80 0.85 17.93
CA ASP A 25 8.46 0.43 19.29
C ASP A 25 9.03 -0.96 19.61
N ALA A 26 9.12 -1.28 20.90
CA ALA A 26 9.76 -2.51 21.40
C ALA A 26 8.97 -3.80 21.11
N ASP A 27 7.76 -3.72 20.56
CA ASP A 27 6.94 -4.85 20.15
C ASP A 27 6.79 -4.91 18.62
N ASP A 28 7.43 -4.01 17.87
CA ASP A 28 7.34 -3.98 16.41
C ASP A 28 8.17 -5.11 15.77
N VAL A 29 7.74 -5.55 14.60
CA VAL A 29 8.42 -6.60 13.81
C VAL A 29 8.89 -6.02 12.48
N ILE A 30 10.11 -6.31 12.08
CA ILE A 30 10.69 -5.93 10.80
C ILE A 30 10.90 -7.20 9.97
N VAL A 31 10.11 -7.38 8.92
CA VAL A 31 10.20 -8.48 7.96
C VAL A 31 10.98 -8.03 6.74
N LEU A 32 12.14 -8.65 6.53
CA LEU A 32 13.03 -8.41 5.40
C LEU A 32 12.90 -9.54 4.37
N LEU A 33 12.34 -9.22 3.21
CA LEU A 33 12.18 -10.17 2.10
C LEU A 33 13.43 -10.21 1.23
N ARG A 34 13.96 -11.40 0.97
CA ARG A 34 15.10 -11.61 0.07
C ARG A 34 14.94 -12.86 -0.79
N PRO A 35 15.68 -12.98 -1.91
CA PRO A 35 15.67 -14.21 -2.70
C PRO A 35 16.25 -15.40 -1.93
N ARG A 36 15.57 -16.53 -2.01
CA ARG A 36 16.01 -17.81 -1.45
C ARG A 36 17.37 -18.22 -2.02
N GLY A 37 18.28 -18.63 -1.14
CA GLY A 37 19.61 -19.07 -1.57
C GLY A 37 20.54 -17.94 -2.05
N ASP A 38 20.17 -16.67 -1.88
CA ASP A 38 21.07 -15.55 -2.17
C ASP A 38 22.28 -15.56 -1.22
N THR A 39 23.46 -15.83 -1.79
CA THR A 39 24.72 -15.87 -1.04
C THR A 39 25.46 -14.54 -1.01
N SER A 40 24.89 -13.46 -1.56
CA SER A 40 25.53 -12.14 -1.64
C SER A 40 26.00 -11.63 -0.28
N ASP A 41 27.31 -11.41 -0.14
CA ASP A 41 27.87 -10.82 1.07
C ASP A 41 27.36 -9.40 1.30
N ARG A 42 27.06 -8.66 0.22
CA ARG A 42 26.50 -7.31 0.32
C ARG A 42 25.07 -7.32 0.88
N ALA A 43 24.26 -8.30 0.50
CA ALA A 43 22.91 -8.45 1.04
C ALA A 43 22.96 -8.84 2.52
N LYS A 44 23.86 -9.75 2.89
CA LYS A 44 24.09 -10.12 4.30
C LYS A 44 24.56 -8.93 5.13
N SER A 45 25.50 -8.12 4.62
CA SER A 45 25.94 -6.90 5.28
C SER A 45 24.79 -5.90 5.46
N ALA A 46 23.94 -5.70 4.45
CA ALA A 46 22.79 -4.79 4.59
C ALA A 46 21.80 -5.27 5.67
N ILE A 47 21.54 -6.57 5.78
CA ILE A 47 20.72 -7.14 6.86
C ILE A 47 21.39 -6.94 8.24
N GLN A 48 22.71 -7.13 8.32
CA GLN A 48 23.47 -6.89 9.55
C GLN A 48 23.42 -5.42 9.97
N ASP A 49 23.51 -4.49 9.01
CA ASP A 49 23.42 -3.05 9.28
C ASP A 49 22.04 -2.66 9.82
N VAL A 50 20.96 -3.21 9.24
CA VAL A 50 19.58 -3.04 9.76
C VAL A 50 19.50 -3.55 11.19
N ASN A 51 19.98 -4.77 11.44
CA ASN A 51 19.97 -5.36 12.77
C ASN A 51 20.79 -4.56 13.79
N GLN A 52 21.97 -4.09 13.42
CA GLN A 52 22.77 -3.23 14.30
C GLN A 52 22.03 -1.94 14.63
N THR A 53 21.47 -1.26 13.63
CA THR A 53 20.78 0.02 13.81
C THR A 53 19.55 -0.13 14.71
N VAL A 54 18.74 -1.16 14.50
CA VAL A 54 17.57 -1.46 15.34
C VAL A 54 17.98 -1.69 16.79
N ASN A 55 19.02 -2.50 17.03
CA ASN A 55 19.53 -2.77 18.38
C ASN A 55 20.10 -1.51 19.06
N GLU A 56 20.67 -0.57 18.30
CA GLU A 56 21.17 0.71 18.82
C GLU A 56 20.05 1.68 19.23
N LEU A 57 18.88 1.62 18.58
CA LEU A 57 17.72 2.45 18.90
C LEU A 57 17.01 2.02 20.17
N GLY A 58 17.09 0.73 20.52
CA GLY A 58 16.58 0.19 21.77
C GLY A 58 16.26 -1.29 21.67
N PRO A 59 16.22 -2.02 22.79
CA PRO A 59 15.82 -3.42 22.78
C PRO A 59 14.32 -3.55 22.50
N GLY A 60 13.94 -4.53 21.67
CA GLY A 60 12.57 -5.05 21.63
C GLY A 60 12.06 -5.42 20.23
N ALA A 61 12.38 -4.64 19.20
CA ALA A 61 11.89 -4.94 17.87
C ALA A 61 12.54 -6.21 17.30
N ASP A 62 11.71 -7.13 16.81
CA ASP A 62 12.16 -8.38 16.21
C ASP A 62 12.46 -8.18 14.72
N ILE A 63 13.51 -8.84 14.23
CA ILE A 63 13.85 -8.83 12.81
C ILE A 63 13.74 -10.26 12.27
N VAL A 64 12.85 -10.43 11.29
CA VAL A 64 12.61 -11.68 10.59
C VAL A 64 13.10 -11.52 9.16
N VAL A 65 13.87 -12.49 8.68
CA VAL A 65 14.32 -12.54 7.29
C VAL A 65 13.57 -13.67 6.60
N GLU A 66 12.72 -13.30 5.64
CA GLU A 66 11.93 -14.25 4.86
C GLU A 66 12.56 -14.47 3.48
N GLU A 67 12.73 -15.75 3.13
CA GLU A 67 13.33 -16.17 1.87
C GLU A 67 12.27 -16.55 0.84
N VAL A 68 12.14 -15.71 -0.18
CA VAL A 68 11.15 -15.86 -1.24
C VAL A 68 11.79 -16.52 -2.46
N SER A 69 11.13 -17.55 -3.01
CA SER A 69 11.48 -18.16 -4.28
C SER A 69 11.45 -17.13 -5.42
N TYR A 70 12.28 -17.33 -6.45
CA TYR A 70 12.37 -16.38 -7.56
C TYR A 70 12.40 -17.05 -8.94
N GLU A 71 12.42 -18.38 -8.98
CA GLU A 71 12.46 -19.17 -10.20
C GLU A 71 11.09 -19.27 -10.87
N ALA A 72 10.01 -19.14 -10.09
CA ALA A 72 8.64 -19.13 -10.56
C ALA A 72 7.90 -17.91 -9.99
N PHE A 73 7.43 -17.03 -10.88
CA PHE A 73 6.80 -15.77 -10.51
C PHE A 73 5.54 -15.98 -9.65
N GLU A 74 4.68 -16.92 -10.03
CA GLU A 74 3.43 -17.20 -9.32
C GLU A 74 3.69 -17.74 -7.91
N ALA A 75 4.75 -18.55 -7.72
CA ALA A 75 5.14 -19.05 -6.41
C ALA A 75 5.62 -17.90 -5.52
N ALA A 76 6.45 -17.00 -6.05
CA ALA A 76 6.92 -15.82 -5.34
C ALA A 76 5.75 -14.90 -4.93
N VAL A 77 4.74 -14.73 -5.78
CA VAL A 77 3.54 -13.94 -5.45
C VAL A 77 2.78 -14.55 -4.28
N LEU A 78 2.57 -15.87 -4.29
CA LEU A 78 1.86 -16.57 -3.21
C LEU A 78 2.64 -16.52 -1.89
N GLU A 79 3.96 -16.72 -1.93
CA GLU A 79 4.81 -16.57 -0.73
C GLU A 79 4.78 -15.13 -0.18
N CYS A 80 4.77 -14.11 -1.04
CA CYS A 80 4.57 -12.73 -0.61
C CYS A 80 3.18 -12.47 -0.01
N VAL A 81 2.12 -13.11 -0.53
CA VAL A 81 0.78 -13.05 0.08
C VAL A 81 0.80 -13.67 1.46
N ASP A 82 1.42 -14.84 1.63
CA ASP A 82 1.53 -15.52 2.92
C ASP A 82 2.27 -14.64 3.95
N VAL A 83 3.35 -13.96 3.54
CA VAL A 83 4.07 -13.01 4.41
C VAL A 83 3.20 -11.83 4.82
N LEU A 84 2.47 -11.22 3.88
CA LEU A 84 1.58 -10.09 4.20
C LEU A 84 0.44 -10.54 5.11
N GLU A 85 -0.22 -11.67 4.83
CA GLU A 85 -1.35 -12.17 5.62
C GLU A 85 -0.92 -12.66 7.03
N ALA A 86 0.35 -13.05 7.21
CA ALA A 86 0.91 -13.42 8.50
C ALA A 86 1.35 -12.21 9.35
N ALA A 87 1.46 -11.01 8.76
CA ALA A 87 1.84 -9.81 9.48
C ALA A 87 0.74 -9.38 10.48
N GLU A 88 1.14 -9.03 11.70
CA GLU A 88 0.22 -8.63 12.75
C GLU A 88 0.30 -7.12 13.06
N GLY A 89 -0.77 -6.58 13.66
CA GLY A 89 -0.83 -5.16 14.02
C GLY A 89 -0.98 -4.25 12.80
N THR A 90 -0.40 -3.05 12.87
CA THR A 90 -0.41 -2.12 11.74
C THR A 90 0.68 -2.50 10.73
N VAL A 91 0.28 -2.89 9.52
CA VAL A 91 1.19 -3.37 8.48
C VAL A 91 1.67 -2.19 7.63
N VAL A 92 2.98 -1.92 7.72
CA VAL A 92 3.65 -0.89 6.93
C VAL A 92 4.47 -1.58 5.83
N LEU A 93 3.98 -1.50 4.60
CA LEU A 93 4.66 -2.05 3.43
C LEU A 93 5.56 -1.00 2.80
N ASN A 94 6.81 -1.38 2.53
CA ASN A 94 7.79 -0.48 1.97
C ASN A 94 8.26 -0.98 0.59
N PHE A 95 8.02 -0.19 -0.46
CA PHE A 95 8.41 -0.48 -1.83
C PHE A 95 9.83 0.00 -2.16
N ASP A 96 10.78 -0.25 -1.25
CA ASP A 96 12.11 0.33 -1.35
C ASP A 96 13.19 -0.70 -1.61
N GLY A 97 13.73 -0.67 -2.83
CA GLY A 97 14.91 -1.43 -3.20
C GLY A 97 14.66 -2.93 -3.34
N GLY A 98 15.67 -3.72 -2.98
CA GLY A 98 15.64 -5.18 -3.15
C GLY A 98 15.81 -5.66 -4.60
N PRO A 99 16.00 -6.98 -4.78
CA PRO A 99 15.99 -7.61 -6.10
C PRO A 99 14.61 -7.50 -6.76
N ARG A 100 14.59 -7.22 -8.06
CA ARG A 100 13.34 -7.04 -8.82
C ARG A 100 12.47 -8.29 -8.84
N GLU A 101 13.15 -9.43 -8.76
CA GLU A 101 12.57 -10.75 -8.68
C GLU A 101 11.67 -10.94 -7.46
N ILE A 102 11.87 -10.16 -6.38
CA ILE A 102 11.01 -10.18 -5.18
C ILE A 102 10.10 -8.95 -5.13
N PHE A 103 10.63 -7.78 -5.52
CA PHE A 103 9.87 -6.53 -5.56
C PHE A 103 8.59 -6.68 -6.40
N LEU A 104 8.69 -7.20 -7.63
CA LEU A 104 7.53 -7.28 -8.51
C LEU A 104 6.45 -8.24 -7.97
N PRO A 105 6.78 -9.47 -7.51
CA PRO A 105 5.80 -10.31 -6.83
C PRO A 105 5.16 -9.67 -5.60
N LEU A 106 5.94 -8.97 -4.76
CA LEU A 106 5.42 -8.27 -3.59
C LEU A 106 4.43 -7.16 -3.98
N THR A 107 4.73 -6.38 -5.02
CA THR A 107 3.79 -5.37 -5.55
C THR A 107 2.48 -6.02 -5.99
N VAL A 108 2.54 -7.16 -6.69
CA VAL A 108 1.32 -7.88 -7.10
C VAL A 108 0.56 -8.42 -5.90
N ALA A 109 1.24 -9.01 -4.92
CA ALA A 109 0.63 -9.49 -3.69
C ALA A 109 -0.11 -8.37 -2.93
N ALA A 110 0.54 -7.22 -2.77
CA ALA A 110 -0.03 -6.06 -2.10
C ALA A 110 -1.29 -5.51 -2.80
N ILE A 111 -1.26 -5.40 -4.14
CA ILE A 111 -2.44 -4.95 -4.92
C ILE A 111 -3.56 -5.99 -4.88
N ALA A 112 -3.23 -7.28 -4.80
CA ALA A 112 -4.21 -8.37 -4.68
C ALA A 112 -4.81 -8.50 -3.26
N ARG A 113 -4.17 -7.90 -2.25
CA ARG A 113 -4.56 -7.89 -0.84
C ARG A 113 -4.42 -6.50 -0.21
N PRO A 114 -5.09 -5.47 -0.77
CA PRO A 114 -4.89 -4.08 -0.32
C PRO A 114 -5.32 -3.90 1.14
N ASN A 115 -6.31 -4.66 1.61
CA ASN A 115 -6.83 -4.58 2.98
C ASN A 115 -5.89 -5.16 4.05
N VAL A 116 -4.80 -5.81 3.65
CA VAL A 116 -3.79 -6.36 4.57
C VAL A 116 -2.71 -5.31 4.89
N VAL A 117 -2.61 -4.26 4.07
CA VAL A 117 -1.60 -3.20 4.21
C VAL A 117 -2.27 -1.92 4.69
N ASP A 118 -1.91 -1.44 5.87
CA ASP A 118 -2.45 -0.20 6.42
C ASP A 118 -1.75 1.04 5.84
N LEU A 119 -0.45 0.92 5.56
CA LEU A 119 0.36 2.01 5.03
C LEU A 119 1.34 1.46 3.98
N ALA A 120 1.34 2.04 2.79
CA ALA A 120 2.33 1.72 1.76
C ALA A 120 3.24 2.93 1.52
N LEU A 121 4.55 2.68 1.49
CA LEU A 121 5.58 3.70 1.35
C LEU A 121 6.38 3.46 0.07
N GLN A 122 6.79 4.55 -0.57
CA GLN A 122 7.67 4.55 -1.72
C GLN A 122 8.80 5.57 -1.53
N PHE A 123 10.02 5.13 -1.75
CA PHE A 123 11.19 5.98 -1.89
C PHE A 123 11.39 6.39 -3.33
N ARG A 124 11.43 7.71 -3.55
CA ARG A 124 11.70 8.31 -4.85
C ARG A 124 13.18 8.61 -5.00
N ASP A 125 13.84 7.86 -5.87
CA ASP A 125 15.28 7.96 -6.13
C ASP A 125 15.77 9.34 -6.55
N ILE A 126 14.91 10.13 -7.21
CA ILE A 126 15.30 11.39 -7.82
C ILE A 126 15.49 12.48 -6.77
N ASP A 127 14.58 12.56 -5.80
CA ASP A 127 14.59 13.60 -4.75
C ASP A 127 14.82 13.04 -3.35
N GLU A 128 15.10 11.74 -3.25
CA GLU A 128 15.38 10.99 -2.02
C GLU A 128 14.30 11.11 -0.93
N LYS A 129 13.04 11.27 -1.36
CA LYS A 129 11.90 11.37 -0.44
C LYS A 129 11.15 10.06 -0.30
N ILE A 130 10.64 9.84 0.90
CA ILE A 130 9.65 8.81 1.19
C ILE A 130 8.28 9.47 1.05
N GLU A 131 7.40 8.80 0.32
CA GLU A 131 6.03 9.22 0.08
C GLU A 131 5.08 8.08 0.46
N GLU A 132 4.00 8.43 1.15
CA GLU A 132 2.87 7.53 1.33
C GLU A 132 2.13 7.39 0.01
N ILE A 133 1.89 6.15 -0.41
CA ILE A 133 1.16 5.84 -1.63
C ILE A 133 -0.12 5.08 -1.29
N GLY A 134 -1.20 5.40 -2.00
CA GLY A 134 -2.44 4.62 -1.91
C GLY A 134 -2.33 3.34 -2.75
N LEU A 135 -2.57 2.19 -2.14
CA LEU A 135 -2.74 0.94 -2.88
C LEU A 135 -4.15 0.91 -3.51
N PRO A 136 -4.27 0.89 -4.85
CA PRO A 136 -5.58 0.84 -5.47
C PRO A 136 -6.22 -0.53 -5.26
N ASN A 137 -7.45 -0.56 -4.74
CA ASN A 137 -8.26 -1.78 -4.73
C ASN A 137 -8.80 -2.05 -6.14
N LEU A 138 -8.02 -2.78 -6.94
CA LEU A 138 -8.41 -3.14 -8.32
C LEU A 138 -9.28 -4.41 -8.40
N MET A 139 -9.48 -5.09 -7.26
CA MET A 139 -10.28 -6.31 -7.18
C MET A 139 -11.76 -5.99 -6.99
N GLY A 140 -12.07 -4.85 -6.36
CA GLY A 140 -13.41 -4.27 -6.39
C GLY A 140 -13.76 -3.82 -7.81
N ARG A 141 -14.99 -4.06 -8.26
CA ARG A 141 -15.46 -3.51 -9.53
C ARG A 141 -16.75 -2.73 -9.27
N PRO A 142 -16.74 -1.40 -9.53
CA PRO A 142 -17.95 -0.61 -9.52
C PRO A 142 -19.06 -1.23 -10.36
N SER A 143 -20.26 -1.30 -9.80
CA SER A 143 -21.42 -1.79 -10.53
C SER A 143 -21.73 -0.94 -11.77
N ASP A 144 -22.33 -1.54 -12.80
CA ASP A 144 -22.72 -0.80 -14.01
C ASP A 144 -23.66 0.37 -13.69
N ALA A 145 -24.49 0.24 -12.66
CA ALA A 145 -25.40 1.30 -12.21
C ALA A 145 -24.67 2.56 -11.70
N THR A 146 -23.44 2.39 -11.20
CA THR A 146 -22.63 3.47 -10.62
C THR A 146 -21.64 4.09 -11.60
N LEU A 147 -21.36 3.44 -12.75
CA LEU A 147 -20.31 3.84 -13.68
C LEU A 147 -20.45 5.28 -14.19
N ASP A 148 -21.65 5.69 -14.63
CA ASP A 148 -21.87 7.07 -15.10
C ASP A 148 -21.53 8.12 -14.02
N THR A 149 -21.81 7.80 -12.75
CA THR A 149 -21.50 8.69 -11.63
C THR A 149 -19.98 8.74 -11.39
N LEU A 150 -19.30 7.60 -11.48
CA LEU A 150 -17.84 7.54 -11.36
C LEU A 150 -17.14 8.25 -12.51
N GLN A 151 -17.58 8.04 -13.76
CA GLN A 151 -17.02 8.71 -14.95
C GLN A 151 -17.14 10.23 -14.86
N TYR A 152 -18.29 10.73 -14.39
CA TYR A 152 -18.44 12.16 -14.11
C TYR A 152 -17.42 12.64 -13.07
N LEU A 153 -17.28 11.93 -11.94
CA LEU A 153 -16.30 12.27 -10.89
C LEU A 153 -14.85 12.26 -11.40
N VAL A 154 -14.48 11.29 -12.24
CA VAL A 154 -13.15 11.23 -12.84
C VAL A 154 -12.93 12.37 -13.84
N SER A 155 -13.96 12.76 -14.59
CA SER A 155 -13.85 13.81 -15.63
C SER A 155 -13.57 15.21 -15.10
N ILE A 156 -13.97 15.50 -13.85
CA ILE A 156 -13.76 16.82 -13.23
C ILE A 156 -12.40 16.94 -12.54
N ASP A 157 -11.68 15.82 -12.36
CA ASP A 157 -10.34 15.70 -11.77
C ASP A 157 -10.14 16.32 -10.36
N GLU A 158 -11.22 16.79 -9.73
CA GLU A 158 -11.24 17.49 -8.45
C GLU A 158 -12.37 16.96 -7.56
N SER A 159 -12.33 17.33 -6.27
CA SER A 159 -13.42 17.02 -5.35
C SER A 159 -14.69 17.80 -5.70
N THR A 160 -15.85 17.18 -5.52
CA THR A 160 -17.16 17.83 -5.68
C THR A 160 -18.08 17.47 -4.52
N THR A 161 -19.34 17.91 -4.61
CA THR A 161 -20.36 17.67 -3.59
C THR A 161 -21.49 16.82 -4.15
N LEU A 162 -22.17 16.07 -3.28
CA LEU A 162 -23.36 15.30 -3.66
C LEU A 162 -24.42 16.15 -4.40
N PRO A 163 -24.78 17.37 -3.93
CA PRO A 163 -25.66 18.25 -4.70
C PRO A 163 -25.14 18.60 -6.09
N GLY A 164 -23.84 18.89 -6.24
CA GLY A 164 -23.22 19.19 -7.54
C GLY A 164 -23.35 18.03 -8.53
N ILE A 165 -23.09 16.80 -8.06
CA ILE A 165 -23.27 15.59 -8.89
C ILE A 165 -24.74 15.41 -9.29
N SER A 166 -25.67 15.68 -8.37
CA SER A 166 -27.10 15.55 -8.63
C SER A 166 -27.59 16.51 -9.72
N GLU A 167 -27.07 17.74 -9.73
CA GLU A 167 -27.38 18.76 -10.74
C GLU A 167 -26.78 18.40 -12.09
N GLU A 168 -25.51 18.02 -12.16
CA GLU A 168 -24.81 17.73 -13.41
C GLU A 168 -25.23 16.40 -14.05
N THR A 169 -25.47 15.36 -13.25
CA THR A 169 -25.88 14.04 -13.77
C THR A 169 -27.39 13.91 -13.97
N GLY A 170 -28.19 14.89 -13.52
CA GLY A 170 -29.66 14.84 -13.53
C GLY A 170 -30.27 13.76 -12.62
N LYS A 171 -29.46 13.06 -11.82
CA LYS A 171 -29.91 12.02 -10.88
C LYS A 171 -30.41 12.64 -9.59
N SER A 172 -31.41 12.02 -8.95
CA SER A 172 -31.87 12.48 -7.63
C SER A 172 -30.78 12.38 -6.57
N ARG A 173 -30.78 13.28 -5.58
CA ARG A 173 -29.84 13.23 -4.44
C ARG A 173 -29.82 11.89 -3.71
N SER A 174 -30.98 11.22 -3.60
CA SER A 174 -31.07 9.88 -3.01
C SER A 174 -30.39 8.80 -3.88
N THR A 175 -30.49 8.92 -5.20
CA THR A 175 -29.79 8.04 -6.13
C THR A 175 -28.28 8.26 -6.07
N VAL A 176 -27.84 9.52 -6.14
CA VAL A 176 -26.42 9.87 -6.01
C VAL A 176 -25.87 9.39 -4.68
N GLY A 177 -26.57 9.62 -3.56
CA GLY A 177 -26.15 9.12 -2.25
C GLY A 177 -25.90 7.61 -2.25
N ARG A 178 -26.84 6.82 -2.77
CA ARG A 178 -26.67 5.36 -2.88
C ARG A 178 -25.51 4.96 -3.80
N HIS A 179 -25.29 5.70 -4.88
CA HIS A 179 -24.15 5.44 -5.78
C HIS A 179 -22.82 5.72 -5.08
N LEU A 180 -22.74 6.84 -4.33
CA LEU A 180 -21.55 7.19 -3.57
C LEU A 180 -21.26 6.16 -2.48
N ASP A 181 -22.28 5.68 -1.76
CA ASP A 181 -22.11 4.63 -0.75
C ASP A 181 -21.57 3.33 -1.36
N ALA A 182 -22.07 2.94 -2.53
CA ALA A 182 -21.58 1.76 -3.25
C ALA A 182 -20.15 1.95 -3.76
N LEU A 183 -19.85 3.09 -4.40
CA LEU A 183 -18.52 3.41 -4.92
C LEU A 183 -17.47 3.53 -3.80
N GLU A 184 -17.85 4.08 -2.65
CA GLU A 184 -17.00 4.18 -1.47
C GLU A 184 -16.74 2.79 -0.87
N SER A 185 -17.77 1.94 -0.80
CA SER A 185 -17.61 0.54 -0.41
C SER A 185 -16.70 -0.26 -1.35
N ASP A 186 -16.67 0.09 -2.63
CA ASP A 186 -15.78 -0.52 -3.64
C ASP A 186 -14.36 0.10 -3.61
N GLY A 187 -14.13 1.17 -2.83
CA GLY A 187 -12.88 1.90 -2.77
C GLY A 187 -12.59 2.78 -3.98
N ALA A 188 -13.59 3.03 -4.83
CA ALA A 188 -13.47 3.84 -6.05
C ALA A 188 -13.56 5.35 -5.79
N VAL A 189 -14.14 5.75 -4.66
CA VAL A 189 -14.22 7.15 -4.22
C VAL A 189 -13.98 7.24 -2.72
N GLU A 190 -13.53 8.39 -2.27
CA GLU A 190 -13.53 8.75 -0.85
C GLU A 190 -14.57 9.84 -0.60
N THR A 191 -15.31 9.72 0.49
CA THR A 191 -16.28 10.75 0.88
C THR A 191 -16.01 11.27 2.28
N TRP A 192 -16.32 12.55 2.50
CA TRP A 192 -16.21 13.19 3.81
C TRP A 192 -17.29 14.23 3.99
N MET A 193 -17.51 14.64 5.24
CA MET A 193 -18.46 15.69 5.58
C MET A 193 -17.73 16.98 5.88
N GLU A 194 -18.11 18.06 5.19
CA GLU A 194 -17.74 19.42 5.53
C GLU A 194 -19.00 20.18 5.95
N GLY A 195 -19.15 20.43 7.25
CA GLY A 195 -20.39 20.94 7.83
C GLY A 195 -21.56 19.97 7.61
N LYS A 196 -22.53 20.35 6.76
CA LYS A 196 -23.70 19.52 6.41
C LYS A 196 -23.65 18.97 4.99
N THR A 197 -22.55 19.21 4.27
CA THR A 197 -22.38 18.83 2.87
C THR A 197 -21.48 17.61 2.78
N ARG A 198 -21.90 16.60 2.02
CA ARG A 198 -21.04 15.46 1.67
C ARG A 198 -20.21 15.82 0.45
N HIS A 199 -18.90 15.77 0.63
CA HIS A 199 -17.90 15.93 -0.41
C HIS A 199 -17.41 14.56 -0.86
N VAL A 200 -16.90 14.49 -2.08
CA VAL A 200 -16.38 13.27 -2.68
C VAL A 200 -15.26 13.59 -3.66
N ALA A 201 -14.26 12.72 -3.71
CA ALA A 201 -13.20 12.72 -4.71
C ALA A 201 -12.98 11.29 -5.26
N PRO A 202 -12.61 11.13 -6.54
CA PRO A 202 -12.24 9.83 -7.09
C PRO A 202 -10.89 9.38 -6.54
N THR A 203 -10.80 8.11 -6.10
CA THR A 203 -9.51 7.50 -5.72
C THR A 203 -8.71 7.10 -6.96
N LEU A 204 -7.46 6.68 -6.76
CA LEU A 204 -6.68 6.05 -7.84
C LEU A 204 -7.39 4.81 -8.41
N ALA A 205 -7.99 3.97 -7.56
CA ALA A 205 -8.77 2.81 -8.00
C ALA A 205 -9.96 3.24 -8.88
N GLY A 206 -10.71 4.27 -8.46
CA GLY A 206 -11.82 4.81 -9.24
C GLY A 206 -11.40 5.28 -10.64
N ARG A 207 -10.26 5.96 -10.72
CA ARG A 207 -9.67 6.43 -11.99
C ARG A 207 -9.21 5.29 -12.90
N LEU A 208 -8.75 4.17 -12.32
CA LEU A 208 -8.29 3.00 -13.08
C LEU A 208 -9.43 2.11 -13.59
N HIS A 209 -10.66 2.29 -13.08
CA HIS A 209 -11.85 1.56 -13.54
C HIS A 209 -12.60 2.21 -14.71
N THR A 210 -12.25 3.43 -15.09
CA THR A 210 -12.91 4.22 -16.15
C THR A 210 -12.02 4.38 -17.36
#